data_AF-A0A534SR31-F1
#
_entry.id   AF-A0A534SR31-F1
#
_cell.length_a   1.000
_cell.length_b   1.000
_cell.length_c   1.000
_cell.angle_alpha   90.00
_cell.angle_beta   90.00
_cell.angle_gamma   90.00
#
_symmetry.space_group_name_H-M   'P 1'
#
loop_
_entity.id
_entity.type
_entity.pdbx_description
1 polymer ?
#
loop_
_entity_poly.entity_id
_entity_poly.type
_entity_poly.pdbx_seq_one_letter_code
_entity_poly.pdbx_strand_id
1 'polypeptide(L)'
;MTDLPLVHAEIRRLGSDARARLVRTGPLTPYLLEMITEDALATGRQAVLEVSVSGETSDRVLSRVREALARLDARGVQVIVRRGHGGFVEPGQAVRARMPA
;
A
#
# COMPACT_ATOMS: atom_id res chain seq x y z
N MET A 1 -5.29 -22.35 6.89
CA MET A 1 -4.38 -21.27 6.44
C MET A 1 -5.22 -20.03 6.32
N THR A 2 -4.98 -18.99 7.11
CA THR A 2 -5.73 -17.74 7.01
C THR A 2 -5.26 -17.02 5.75
N ASP A 3 -6.11 -16.93 4.74
CA ASP A 3 -5.82 -16.13 3.56
C ASP A 3 -5.77 -14.66 3.99
N LEU A 4 -4.58 -14.09 4.01
CA LEU A 4 -4.38 -12.68 4.37
C LEU A 4 -4.55 -11.85 3.10
N PRO A 5 -5.28 -10.72 3.16
CA PRO A 5 -5.51 -9.93 1.98
C PRO A 5 -4.18 -9.37 1.46
N LEU A 6 -3.92 -9.58 0.18
CA LEU A 6 -2.81 -8.92 -0.51
C LEU A 6 -3.06 -7.41 -0.55
N VAL A 7 -2.00 -6.64 -0.33
CA VAL A 7 -2.02 -5.18 -0.38
C VAL A 7 -0.89 -4.66 -1.25
N HIS A 8 -1.17 -3.57 -1.94
CA HIS A 8 -0.19 -2.75 -2.63
C HIS A 8 -0.25 -1.34 -2.03
N ALA A 9 0.81 -0.95 -1.35
CA ALA A 9 0.97 0.37 -0.77
C ALA A 9 2.02 1.16 -1.57
N GLU A 10 1.65 2.37 -1.97
CA GLU A 10 2.50 3.33 -2.63
C GLU A 10 2.62 4.58 -1.76
N ILE A 11 3.86 4.95 -1.42
CA ILE A 11 4.18 6.15 -0.66
C ILE A 11 4.92 7.12 -1.57
N ARG A 12 4.43 8.36 -1.60
CA ARG A 12 4.98 9.44 -2.42
C ARG A 12 5.11 10.70 -1.58
N ARG A 13 6.14 11.50 -1.85
CA ARG A 13 6.22 12.89 -1.36
C ARG A 13 5.67 13.84 -2.41
N LEU A 14 4.82 14.79 -2.00
CA LEU A 14 4.41 15.91 -2.86
C LEU A 14 5.51 17.00 -2.82
N GLY A 15 5.99 17.46 -3.99
CA GLY A 15 7.00 18.52 -4.10
C GLY A 15 8.14 18.22 -5.09
N SER A 16 9.11 19.13 -5.23
CA SER A 16 10.15 19.09 -6.28
C SER A 16 11.13 17.90 -6.21
N ASP A 17 11.12 17.13 -5.12
CA ASP A 17 11.87 15.87 -4.96
C ASP A 17 10.96 14.62 -5.13
N ALA A 18 9.89 14.73 -5.91
CA ALA A 18 8.90 13.65 -6.17
C ALA A 18 9.44 12.38 -6.83
N ARG A 19 10.76 12.22 -7.00
CA ARG A 19 11.37 10.99 -7.53
C ARG A 19 11.39 9.83 -6.54
N ALA A 20 11.28 10.09 -5.24
CA ALA A 20 11.22 9.03 -4.24
C ALA A 20 9.78 8.48 -4.13
N ARG A 21 9.49 7.44 -4.93
CA ARG A 21 8.32 6.58 -4.78
C ARG A 21 8.75 5.29 -4.09
N LEU A 22 8.08 4.94 -3.01
CA LEU A 22 8.32 3.69 -2.29
C LEU A 22 7.09 2.80 -2.42
N VAL A 23 7.32 1.53 -2.76
CA VAL A 23 6.26 0.54 -2.98
C VAL A 23 6.46 -0.63 -2.01
N ARG A 24 5.37 -1.05 -1.37
CA ARG A 24 5.30 -2.27 -0.55
C ARG A 24 4.14 -3.11 -1.06
N THR A 25 4.42 -4.36 -1.40
CA THR A 25 3.40 -5.32 -1.83
C THR A 25 3.55 -6.59 -1.01
N GLY A 26 2.42 -7.20 -0.64
CA GLY A 26 2.41 -8.51 0.02
C GLY A 26 1.17 -8.74 0.88
N PRO A 27 1.12 -9.85 1.64
CA PRO A 27 0.02 -10.13 2.55
C PRO A 27 -0.02 -9.10 3.68
N LEU A 28 -1.22 -8.58 4.00
CA LEU A 28 -1.43 -7.64 5.10
C LEU A 28 -1.26 -8.33 6.46
N THR A 29 -0.01 -8.50 6.84
CA THR A 29 0.39 -8.86 8.20
C THR A 29 0.48 -7.58 9.05
N PRO A 30 0.41 -7.71 10.39
CA PRO A 30 0.71 -6.59 11.28
C PRO A 30 2.08 -5.96 10.98
N TYR A 31 3.08 -6.80 10.69
CA TYR A 31 4.43 -6.36 10.32
C TYR A 31 4.47 -5.51 9.04
N LEU A 32 3.76 -5.93 7.98
CA LEU A 32 3.70 -5.14 6.74
C LEU A 32 2.99 -3.79 6.97
N LEU A 33 1.95 -3.77 7.80
CA LEU A 33 1.24 -2.54 8.17
C LEU A 33 2.14 -1.58 8.97
N GLU A 34 2.96 -2.11 9.88
CA GLU A 34 3.96 -1.34 10.62
C GLU A 34 5.00 -0.73 9.68
N MET A 35 5.58 -1.52 8.77
CA MET A 35 6.54 -1.01 7.77
C MET A 35 5.94 0.11 6.91
N ILE A 36 4.72 -0.07 6.39
CA ILE A 36 4.03 0.97 5.61
C ILE A 36 3.83 2.24 6.43
N THR A 37 3.48 2.10 7.71
CA THR A 37 3.31 3.23 8.63
C THR A 37 4.65 3.97 8.81
N GLU A 38 5.72 3.24 9.09
CA GLU A 38 7.06 3.81 9.29
C GLU A 38 7.58 4.51 8.04
N ASP A 39 7.45 3.88 6.86
CA ASP A 39 7.85 4.46 5.58
C ASP A 39 7.08 5.76 5.27
N ALA A 40 5.76 5.77 5.55
CA ALA A 40 4.93 6.96 5.37
C ALA A 40 5.36 8.10 6.31
N LEU A 41 5.68 7.78 7.57
CA LEU A 41 6.16 8.77 8.55
C LEU A 41 7.55 9.30 8.19
N ALA A 42 8.45 8.45 7.73
CA ALA A 42 9.79 8.82 7.29
C ALA A 42 9.75 9.74 6.05
N THR A 43 8.75 9.56 5.19
CA THR A 43 8.52 10.45 4.04
C THR A 43 8.13 11.88 4.48
N GLY A 44 7.53 12.01 5.66
CA GLY A 44 7.28 13.28 6.33
C GLY A 44 6.01 14.01 5.88
N ARG A 45 5.90 15.28 6.27
CA ARG A 45 4.74 16.14 5.94
C ARG A 45 4.58 16.24 4.42
N GLN A 46 3.34 16.20 3.93
CA GLN A 46 3.00 16.16 2.50
C GLN A 46 3.26 14.81 1.81
N ALA A 47 3.43 13.74 2.58
CA ALA A 47 3.38 12.39 2.03
C ALA A 47 1.94 12.01 1.64
N VAL A 48 1.81 11.27 0.54
CA VAL A 48 0.58 10.59 0.14
C VAL A 48 0.85 9.10 0.23
N LEU A 49 0.07 8.42 1.07
CA LEU A 49 0.03 6.97 1.20
C LEU A 49 -1.23 6.45 0.50
N GLU A 50 -1.05 5.72 -0.59
CA GLU A 50 -2.11 5.04 -1.30
C GLU A 50 -2.03 3.54 -1.00
N VAL A 51 -3.09 2.98 -0.40
CA VAL A 51 -3.19 1.55 -0.11
C VAL A 51 -4.34 0.96 -0.92
N SER A 52 -3.99 0.00 -1.77
CA SER A 52 -4.95 -0.84 -2.47
C SER A 52 -4.98 -2.21 -1.79
N VAL A 53 -6.16 -2.68 -1.39
CA VAL A 53 -6.37 -4.03 -0.81
C VAL A 53 -7.10 -4.93 -1.82
N SER A 54 -6.95 -6.25 -1.70
CA SER A 54 -7.54 -7.18 -2.67
C SER A 54 -9.06 -6.97 -2.75
N GLY A 55 -9.65 -7.10 -3.93
CA GLY A 55 -11.09 -6.91 -4.14
C GLY A 55 -11.95 -7.85 -3.27
N GLU A 56 -11.43 -9.03 -2.93
CA GLU A 56 -12.08 -10.03 -2.09
C GLU A 56 -11.98 -9.73 -0.57
N THR A 57 -11.26 -8.67 -0.20
CA THR A 57 -11.10 -8.26 1.20
C THR A 57 -12.43 -7.83 1.81
N SER A 58 -12.84 -8.48 2.90
CA SER A 58 -14.07 -8.12 3.63
C SER A 58 -14.10 -6.66 4.10
N ASP A 59 -15.31 -6.08 4.20
CA ASP A 59 -15.50 -4.71 4.70
C ASP A 59 -14.93 -4.51 6.11
N ARG A 60 -15.04 -5.54 6.96
CA ARG A 60 -14.49 -5.50 8.33
C ARG A 60 -12.98 -5.31 8.34
N VAL A 61 -12.27 -6.02 7.46
CA VAL A 61 -10.81 -5.90 7.34
C VAL A 61 -10.42 -4.56 6.72
N LEU A 62 -11.16 -4.11 5.69
CA LEU A 62 -10.95 -2.80 5.07
C LEU A 62 -11.14 -1.65 6.08
N SER A 63 -12.16 -1.69 6.93
CA SER A 63 -12.38 -0.69 7.98
C SER A 63 -11.25 -0.66 8.99
N ARG A 64 -10.75 -1.82 9.43
CA ARG A 64 -9.59 -1.89 10.35
C ARG A 64 -8.33 -1.28 9.75
N VAL A 65 -8.08 -1.51 8.46
CA VAL A 65 -6.95 -0.87 7.73
C VAL A 65 -7.10 0.64 7.72
N ARG A 66 -8.30 1.14 7.42
CA ARG A 66 -8.59 2.57 7.43
C ARG A 66 -8.36 3.18 8.81
N GLU A 67 -8.88 2.57 9.86
CA GLU A 67 -8.71 3.02 11.24
C GLU A 67 -7.23 3.03 11.66
N ALA A 68 -6.49 1.96 11.35
CA ALA A 68 -5.07 1.85 11.71
C ALA A 68 -4.19 2.90 11.03
N LEU A 69 -4.53 3.27 9.79
CA LEU A 69 -3.79 4.27 9.01
C LEU A 69 -4.32 5.69 9.21
N ALA A 70 -5.54 5.90 9.68
CA ALA A 70 -6.13 7.23 9.91
C ALA A 70 -5.27 8.10 10.84
N ARG A 71 -4.55 7.48 11.79
CA ARG A 71 -3.61 8.19 12.68
C ARG A 71 -2.45 8.90 11.95
N LEU A 72 -2.19 8.57 10.68
CA LEU A 72 -1.18 9.22 9.85
C LEU A 72 -1.62 10.61 9.35
N ASP A 73 -2.93 10.84 9.23
CA ASP A 73 -3.49 12.14 8.82
C ASP A 73 -3.13 13.25 9.81
N ALA A 74 -3.21 12.96 11.10
CA ALA A 74 -2.79 13.85 12.18
C ALA A 74 -1.30 14.24 12.10
N ARG A 75 -0.48 13.50 11.33
CA ARG A 75 0.94 13.78 11.11
C ARG A 75 1.22 14.40 9.73
N GLY A 76 0.19 14.80 9.00
CA GLY A 76 0.28 15.47 7.70
C GLY A 76 0.58 14.52 6.54
N VAL A 77 0.24 13.24 6.69
CA VAL A 77 0.27 12.24 5.62
C VAL A 77 -1.15 12.02 5.14
N GLN A 78 -1.41 12.28 3.86
CA GLN A 78 -2.71 12.00 3.25
C GLN A 78 -2.83 10.50 2.96
N VAL A 79 -3.85 9.85 3.52
CA VAL A 79 -4.09 8.41 3.33
C VAL A 79 -5.28 8.16 2.41
N ILE A 80 -5.08 7.32 1.39
CA ILE A 80 -6.14 6.89 0.47
C ILE A 80 -6.19 5.36 0.49
N VAL A 81 -7.27 4.78 1.04
CA VAL A 81 -7.47 3.32 1.09
C VAL A 81 -8.61 2.91 0.16
N ARG A 82 -8.29 2.11 -0.86
CA ARG A 82 -9.23 1.59 -1.85
C ARG A 82 -9.18 0.08 -1.96
N ARG A 83 -10.25 -0.53 -2.49
CA ARG A 83 -10.18 -1.88 -3.03
C ARG A 83 -9.58 -1.82 -4.43
N GLY A 84 -8.67 -2.74 -4.73
CA GLY A 84 -8.22 -2.99 -6.09
C GLY A 84 -9.30 -3.75 -6.86
N HIS A 85 -9.47 -3.42 -8.14
CA HIS A 85 -10.26 -4.23 -9.07
C HIS A 85 -9.33 -5.28 -9.68
N GLY A 86 -9.40 -6.53 -9.19
CA GLY A 86 -8.57 -7.64 -9.67
C GLY A 86 -7.39 -7.96 -8.73
N GLY A 87 -7.14 -9.25 -8.51
CA GLY A 87 -6.11 -9.74 -7.59
C GLY A 87 -4.74 -9.15 -7.93
N PHE A 88 -3.99 -8.77 -6.89
CA PHE A 88 -2.62 -8.33 -7.05
C PHE A 88 -1.80 -9.49 -7.60
N VAL A 89 -1.37 -9.38 -8.86
CA VAL A 89 -0.26 -10.18 -9.36
C VAL A 89 1.00 -9.66 -8.67
N GLU A 90 1.58 -10.48 -7.80
CA GLU A 90 2.87 -10.16 -7.17
C GLU A 90 3.89 -9.84 -8.27
N PRO A 91 4.60 -8.69 -8.22
CA PRO A 91 5.51 -8.27 -9.28
C PRO A 91 6.75 -9.16 -9.49
N GLY A 92 6.83 -10.34 -8.85
CA GLY A 92 7.81 -11.39 -9.14
C GLY A 92 7.47 -12.29 -10.34
N GLN A 93 6.25 -12.26 -10.89
CA GLN A 93 5.84 -13.18 -11.97
C GLN A 93 5.77 -12.56 -13.38
N ALA A 94 5.94 -11.24 -13.52
CA ALA A 94 5.83 -10.55 -14.81
C ALA A 94 7.12 -10.55 -15.65
N VAL A 95 8.27 -11.01 -15.13
CA VAL A 95 9.51 -11.20 -15.91
C VAL A 95 9.56 -12.64 -16.43
N ARG A 96 8.74 -12.97 -17.44
CA ARG A 96 9.03 -14.07 -18.39
C ARG A 96 8.13 -14.16 -19.63
N ALA A 97 7.47 -13.08 -20.05
CA ALA A 97 6.64 -13.13 -21.24
C ALA A 97 6.75 -11.87 -22.12
N ARG A 98 7.95 -11.56 -22.63
CA ARG A 98 8.10 -10.92 -23.96
C ARG A 98 9.57 -10.94 -24.44
N MET A 99 9.91 -11.91 -25.28
CA MET A 99 10.82 -11.67 -26.42
C MET A 99 10.36 -12.55 -27.58
N PRO A 100 9.70 -11.97 -28.59
CA PRO A 100 9.76 -12.43 -29.96
C PRO A 100 10.61 -11.48 -30.80
N ALA A 101 11.58 -12.04 -31.50
CA ALA A 101 11.98 -11.66 -32.85
C ALA A 101 12.57 -12.90 -33.52
#